data_AF-G7LUW7-F1
#
_entry.id   AF-G7LUW7-F1
#
_cell.length_a   1.000
_cell.length_b   1.000
_cell.length_c   1.000
_cell.angle_alpha   90.00
_cell.angle_beta   90.00
_cell.angle_gamma   90.00
#
_symmetry.space_group_name_H-M   'P 1'
#
loop_
_entity.id
_entity.type
_entity.pdbx_description
1 polymer ?
#
loop_
_entity_poly.entity_id
_entity_poly.type
_entity_poly.pdbx_seq_one_letter_code
_entity_poly.pdbx_strand_id
1 'polypeptide(L)'
;MMIPWRLIWVDWRRLWPGILVVVSLIATATALSISVSLQERALRMGSAQAADRFDLVIGAPGSETQLVLSSVFLQPSALTLIPAQVLDDLAKNPLVAWAAPVAFGDFYQGMPIVGTTAPLVTDNGKRRLTAGRVFNDGYEAVVGEHSGLALGDKFSPVHGQIGTEGAHAHDGVTYTVVGILPADGSAWDKAILVPVNAVWRVHGIQPPGDAGHDHHEDEEPQGAHKHHDDDRHGDERHADERHNHDEGHHAEEHERDARQEHAHPAGVPAIVVKPKSIAGAYQLRSLYRSNQTQAVFPGEVLVKLYSILGDIRELLVYLSVGTQALVGVAVAMVAVIHLRQRQKQIGALRAFGAPRYGIFALIWCGLMSLVSAGVLLGTGIGYAAARAIAVIMSEKSGFILPVTLEWEDIRFVLLLLLVAAGVLTLPAMLAYRRSPAAALRGA
;
A
#
# COMPACT_ATOMS: atom_id res chain seq x y z
N MET A 1 -0.23 -37.88 -41.97
CA MET A 1 1.17 -38.10 -41.53
C MET A 1 1.21 -37.92 -40.03
N MET A 2 1.19 -39.01 -39.25
CA MET A 2 1.15 -38.93 -37.79
C MET A 2 2.54 -38.54 -37.28
N ILE A 3 2.64 -37.44 -36.53
CA ILE A 3 3.86 -37.11 -35.79
C ILE A 3 4.09 -38.29 -34.83
N PRO A 4 5.25 -38.98 -34.89
CA PRO A 4 5.48 -40.15 -34.06
C PRO A 4 5.80 -39.70 -32.63
N TRP A 5 4.77 -39.27 -31.90
CA TRP A 5 4.85 -38.80 -30.51
C TRP A 5 5.57 -39.79 -29.59
N ARG A 6 5.43 -41.09 -29.89
CA ARG A 6 6.14 -42.16 -29.19
C ARG A 6 7.68 -42.02 -29.28
N LEU A 7 8.22 -41.56 -30.41
CA LEU A 7 9.66 -41.30 -30.56
C LEU A 7 10.09 -40.10 -29.70
N ILE A 8 9.31 -39.01 -29.70
CA ILE A 8 9.57 -37.82 -28.86
C ILE A 8 9.57 -38.21 -27.37
N TRP A 9 8.61 -39.05 -26.96
CA TRP A 9 8.50 -39.50 -25.57
C TRP A 9 9.67 -40.38 -25.11
N VAL A 10 10.09 -41.34 -25.93
CA VAL A 10 11.28 -42.17 -25.66
C VAL A 10 12.53 -41.29 -25.55
N ASP A 11 12.60 -40.30 -26.42
CA ASP A 11 13.67 -39.32 -26.44
C ASP A 11 13.73 -38.47 -25.17
N TRP A 12 12.56 -38.09 -24.65
CA TRP A 12 12.46 -37.38 -23.40
C TRP A 12 12.93 -38.19 -22.21
N ARG A 13 12.50 -39.46 -22.13
CA ARG A 13 12.88 -40.34 -21.01
C ARG A 13 14.39 -40.59 -20.97
N ARG A 14 15.03 -40.67 -22.14
CA ARG A 14 16.48 -40.88 -22.24
C ARG A 14 17.30 -39.64 -21.86
N LEU A 15 16.81 -38.45 -22.18
CA LEU A 15 17.52 -37.17 -21.99
C LEU A 15 16.88 -36.30 -20.89
N TRP A 16 16.22 -36.93 -19.94
CA TRP A 16 15.43 -36.25 -18.91
C TRP A 16 16.18 -35.15 -18.14
N PRO A 17 17.50 -35.25 -17.82
CA PRO A 17 18.17 -34.18 -17.09
C PRO A 17 18.34 -32.91 -17.95
N GLY A 18 18.72 -33.07 -19.21
CA GLY A 18 18.89 -31.95 -20.14
C GLY A 18 17.56 -31.25 -20.44
N ILE A 19 16.50 -32.04 -20.58
CA ILE A 19 15.13 -31.52 -20.77
C ILE A 19 14.66 -30.77 -19.53
N LEU A 20 14.89 -31.32 -18.35
CA LEU A 20 14.53 -30.67 -17.10
C LEU A 20 15.24 -29.32 -16.97
N VAL A 21 16.54 -29.24 -17.29
CA VAL A 21 17.28 -27.97 -17.28
C VAL A 21 16.68 -26.96 -18.26
N VAL A 22 16.38 -27.37 -19.50
CA VAL A 22 15.79 -26.48 -20.52
C VAL A 22 14.42 -25.97 -20.09
N VAL A 23 13.54 -26.88 -19.66
CA VAL A 23 12.19 -26.53 -19.22
C VAL A 23 12.25 -25.60 -18.01
N SER A 24 13.13 -25.88 -17.04
CA SER A 24 13.33 -25.02 -15.86
C SER A 24 13.87 -23.63 -16.21
N LEU A 25 14.82 -23.51 -17.14
CA LEU A 25 15.32 -22.20 -17.58
C LEU A 25 14.23 -21.35 -18.23
N ILE A 26 13.44 -21.95 -19.14
CA ILE A 26 12.31 -21.28 -19.79
C ILE A 26 11.24 -20.91 -18.76
N ALA A 27 10.93 -21.83 -17.85
CA ALA A 27 9.94 -21.64 -16.82
C ALA A 27 10.30 -20.51 -15.87
N THR A 28 11.53 -20.47 -15.36
CA THR A 28 11.96 -19.41 -14.43
C THR A 28 11.96 -18.04 -15.11
N ALA A 29 12.45 -17.93 -16.35
CA ALA A 29 12.44 -16.67 -17.08
C ALA A 29 11.00 -16.18 -17.37
N THR A 30 10.12 -17.09 -17.76
CA THR A 30 8.70 -16.78 -18.00
C THR A 30 7.99 -16.43 -16.70
N ALA A 31 8.24 -17.17 -15.62
CA ALA A 31 7.66 -16.95 -14.30
C ALA A 31 8.02 -15.58 -13.74
N LEU A 32 9.28 -15.17 -13.86
CA LEU A 32 9.72 -13.85 -13.41
C LEU A 32 8.99 -12.75 -14.17
N SER A 33 8.92 -12.85 -15.50
CA SER A 33 8.26 -11.86 -16.36
C SER A 33 6.76 -11.74 -16.05
N ILE A 34 6.06 -12.88 -15.97
CA ILE A 34 4.62 -12.93 -15.62
C ILE A 34 4.39 -12.39 -14.21
N SER A 35 5.20 -12.81 -13.23
CA SER A 35 5.03 -12.39 -11.84
C SER A 35 5.17 -10.87 -11.66
N VAL A 36 6.19 -10.27 -12.29
CA VAL A 36 6.40 -8.82 -12.25
C VAL A 36 5.23 -8.07 -12.89
N SER A 37 4.81 -8.48 -14.09
CA SER A 37 3.70 -7.83 -14.81
C SER A 37 2.39 -7.91 -14.03
N LEU A 38 2.09 -9.07 -13.42
CA LEU A 38 0.88 -9.26 -12.64
C LEU A 38 0.89 -8.45 -11.34
N GLN A 39 2.03 -8.37 -10.64
CA GLN A 39 2.14 -7.57 -9.41
C GLN A 39 1.97 -6.08 -9.66
N GLU A 40 2.59 -5.56 -10.72
CA GLU A 40 2.44 -4.16 -11.12
C GLU A 40 0.96 -3.83 -11.41
N ARG A 41 0.31 -4.67 -12.22
CA ARG A 41 -1.13 -4.51 -12.55
C ARG A 41 -1.99 -4.59 -11.30
N ALA A 42 -1.75 -5.56 -10.43
CA ALA A 42 -2.48 -5.73 -9.18
C ALA A 42 -2.30 -4.52 -8.25
N LEU A 43 -1.09 -3.96 -8.16
CA LEU A 43 -0.81 -2.76 -7.37
C LEU A 43 -1.58 -1.56 -7.88
N ARG A 44 -1.58 -1.34 -9.21
CA ARG A 44 -2.29 -0.24 -9.85
C ARG A 44 -3.80 -0.36 -9.72
N MET A 45 -4.36 -1.55 -9.93
CA MET A 45 -5.81 -1.78 -9.84
C MET A 45 -6.30 -1.73 -8.39
N GLY A 46 -5.58 -2.39 -7.47
CA GLY A 46 -5.95 -2.43 -6.06
C GLY A 46 -5.95 -1.05 -5.41
N SER A 47 -4.93 -0.23 -5.68
CA SER A 47 -4.88 1.13 -5.13
C SER A 47 -5.93 2.05 -5.73
N ALA A 48 -6.19 1.94 -7.04
CA ALA A 48 -7.22 2.73 -7.72
C ALA A 48 -8.60 2.40 -7.14
N GLN A 49 -8.90 1.12 -6.93
CA GLN A 49 -10.14 0.67 -6.32
C GLN A 49 -10.29 1.17 -4.87
N ALA A 50 -9.22 1.11 -4.08
CA ALA A 50 -9.24 1.61 -2.70
C ALA A 50 -9.40 3.14 -2.61
N ALA A 51 -8.88 3.88 -3.59
CA ALA A 51 -8.98 5.34 -3.65
C ALA A 51 -10.28 5.86 -4.28
N ASP A 52 -11.05 5.03 -4.99
CA ASP A 52 -12.24 5.42 -5.77
C ASP A 52 -13.31 6.15 -4.92
N ARG A 53 -13.41 5.83 -3.63
CA ARG A 53 -14.34 6.48 -2.70
C ARG A 53 -13.99 7.95 -2.42
N PHE A 54 -12.72 8.32 -2.55
CA PHE A 54 -12.17 9.59 -2.09
C PHE A 54 -12.01 10.56 -3.27
N ASP A 55 -13.00 11.43 -3.46
CA ASP A 55 -12.99 12.37 -4.58
C ASP A 55 -11.92 13.45 -4.41
N LEU A 56 -11.91 14.14 -3.27
CA LEU A 56 -11.00 15.25 -2.98
C LEU A 56 -10.52 15.15 -1.53
N VAL A 57 -9.22 15.33 -1.32
CA VAL A 57 -8.61 15.40 0.01
C VAL A 57 -7.96 16.76 0.19
N ILE A 58 -8.20 17.41 1.32
CA ILE A 58 -7.61 18.71 1.67
C ILE A 58 -6.74 18.52 2.92
N GLY A 59 -5.49 18.95 2.86
CA GLY A 59 -4.57 18.95 4.00
C GLY A 59 -3.65 20.16 3.97
N ALA A 60 -2.63 20.17 4.81
CA ALA A 60 -1.63 21.22 4.80
C ALA A 60 -0.74 21.14 3.53
N PRO A 61 -0.14 22.26 3.08
CA PRO A 61 0.81 22.24 1.97
C PRO A 61 2.00 21.33 2.26
N GLY A 62 2.35 20.50 1.28
CA GLY A 62 3.45 19.53 1.43
C GLY A 62 3.46 18.46 0.34
N SER A 63 3.78 17.22 0.73
CA SER A 63 3.79 16.08 -0.18
C SER A 63 2.37 15.58 -0.47
N GLU A 64 1.91 15.74 -1.73
CA GLU A 64 0.62 15.20 -2.19
C GLU A 64 0.51 13.70 -1.95
N THR A 65 1.60 12.98 -2.21
CA THR A 65 1.72 11.54 -1.99
C THR A 65 1.52 11.19 -0.52
N GLN A 66 2.19 11.89 0.39
CA GLN A 66 2.09 11.60 1.81
C GLN A 66 0.69 11.89 2.35
N LEU A 67 0.07 12.98 1.89
CA LEU A 67 -1.31 13.32 2.22
C LEU A 67 -2.26 12.19 1.78
N VAL A 68 -2.14 11.70 0.55
CA VAL A 68 -2.98 10.60 0.04
C VAL A 68 -2.70 9.28 0.74
N LEU A 69 -1.43 8.88 0.92
CA LEU A 69 -1.07 7.64 1.62
C LEU A 69 -1.60 7.62 3.06
N SER A 70 -1.54 8.75 3.76
CA SER A 70 -2.01 8.83 5.15
C SER A 70 -3.53 8.87 5.27
N SER A 71 -4.20 9.68 4.43
CA SER A 71 -5.65 9.90 4.55
C SER A 71 -6.51 8.84 3.87
N VAL A 72 -6.04 8.25 2.76
CA VAL A 72 -6.79 7.27 1.97
C VAL A 72 -6.39 5.84 2.33
N PHE A 73 -5.08 5.59 2.40
CA PHE A 73 -4.52 4.25 2.64
C PHE A 73 -4.15 3.98 4.10
N LEU A 74 -4.41 4.95 5.00
CA LEU A 74 -4.15 4.87 6.44
C LEU A 74 -2.69 4.50 6.76
N GLN A 75 -1.74 4.96 5.94
CA GLN A 75 -0.31 4.80 6.18
C GLN A 75 0.17 5.95 7.07
N PRO A 76 0.48 5.70 8.35
CA PRO A 76 0.69 6.77 9.33
C PRO A 76 1.87 7.66 8.94
N SER A 77 1.68 8.97 9.05
CA SER A 77 2.76 9.94 8.92
C SER A 77 2.44 11.21 9.71
N ALA A 78 3.47 11.95 10.12
CA ALA A 78 3.28 13.24 10.76
C ALA A 78 2.91 14.28 9.69
N LEU A 79 1.62 14.57 9.55
CA LEU A 79 1.13 15.68 8.72
C LEU A 79 0.98 16.94 9.56
N THR A 80 1.31 18.09 8.97
CA THR A 80 0.94 19.39 9.53
C THR A 80 -0.59 19.50 9.56
N LEU A 81 -1.12 19.95 10.70
CA LEU A 81 -2.56 20.14 10.87
C LEU A 81 -3.02 21.41 10.16
N ILE A 82 -4.18 21.33 9.49
CA ILE A 82 -4.92 22.52 9.04
C ILE A 82 -5.92 22.96 10.12
N PRO A 83 -6.23 24.27 10.22
CA PRO A 83 -7.18 24.77 11.21
C PRO A 83 -8.56 24.16 11.04
N ALA A 84 -9.25 23.84 12.14
CA ALA A 84 -10.58 23.23 12.09
C ALA A 84 -11.64 24.12 11.41
N GLN A 85 -11.44 25.45 11.34
CA GLN A 85 -12.33 26.37 10.63
C GLN A 85 -12.48 26.00 9.14
N VAL A 86 -11.47 25.38 8.54
CA VAL A 86 -11.54 24.88 7.15
C VAL A 86 -12.69 23.87 6.98
N LEU A 87 -12.94 23.04 7.99
CA LEU A 87 -14.05 22.09 7.98
C LEU A 87 -15.41 22.80 8.00
N ASP A 88 -15.55 23.84 8.81
CA ASP A 88 -16.79 24.64 8.90
C ASP A 88 -17.09 25.38 7.60
N ASP A 89 -16.06 25.93 6.96
CA ASP A 89 -16.18 26.61 5.66
C ASP A 89 -16.60 25.63 4.56
N LEU A 90 -16.01 24.43 4.55
CA LEU A 90 -16.39 23.36 3.62
C LEU A 90 -17.84 22.91 3.82
N ALA A 91 -18.30 22.77 5.06
CA ALA A 91 -19.67 22.37 5.37
C ALA A 91 -20.71 23.39 4.86
N LYS A 92 -20.36 24.69 4.83
CA LYS A 92 -21.22 25.77 4.33
C LYS A 92 -21.12 25.99 2.82
N ASN A 93 -20.13 25.40 2.16
CA ASN A 93 -19.85 25.65 0.76
C ASN A 93 -20.90 24.96 -0.15
N PRO A 94 -21.58 25.69 -1.07
CA PRO A 94 -22.64 25.12 -1.89
C PRO A 94 -22.14 24.02 -2.85
N LEU A 95 -20.84 23.96 -3.15
CA LEU A 95 -20.22 22.94 -4.01
C LEU A 95 -20.00 21.61 -3.29
N VAL A 96 -20.04 21.59 -1.96
CA VAL A 96 -19.74 20.42 -1.11
C VAL A 96 -21.03 19.68 -0.79
N ALA A 97 -21.05 18.37 -1.07
CA ALA A 97 -22.14 17.48 -0.66
C ALA A 97 -21.99 17.08 0.81
N TRP A 98 -20.76 16.73 1.21
CA TRP A 98 -20.34 16.55 2.59
C TRP A 98 -18.81 16.68 2.69
N ALA A 99 -18.32 17.04 3.88
CA ALA A 99 -16.91 17.04 4.22
C ALA A 99 -16.73 16.39 5.59
N ALA A 100 -15.63 15.66 5.75
CA ALA A 100 -15.35 14.94 6.99
C ALA A 100 -13.84 14.94 7.28
N PRO A 101 -13.44 15.20 8.53
CA PRO A 101 -12.04 15.10 8.92
C PRO A 101 -11.60 13.64 8.95
N VAL A 102 -10.31 13.44 8.73
CA VAL A 102 -9.62 12.15 8.89
C VAL A 102 -8.46 12.41 9.82
N ALA A 103 -8.69 12.28 11.13
CA ALA A 103 -7.67 12.40 12.17
C ALA A 103 -7.12 11.01 12.48
N PHE A 104 -5.80 10.87 12.54
CA PHE A 104 -5.11 9.63 12.84
C PHE A 104 -3.95 9.90 13.80
N GLY A 105 -3.49 8.87 14.49
CA GLY A 105 -2.40 8.95 15.47
C GLY A 105 -2.44 7.82 16.49
N ASP A 106 -3.64 7.33 16.78
CA ASP A 106 -3.87 6.26 17.75
C ASP A 106 -4.10 4.91 17.08
N PHE A 107 -3.80 3.85 17.83
CA PHE A 107 -3.94 2.46 17.39
C PHE A 107 -4.56 1.58 18.46
N TYR A 108 -5.13 0.46 18.02
CA TYR A 108 -5.50 -0.65 18.88
C TYR A 108 -5.05 -1.96 18.22
N GLN A 109 -4.15 -2.71 18.87
CA GLN A 109 -3.58 -3.96 18.33
C GLN A 109 -3.02 -3.83 16.90
N GLY A 110 -2.45 -2.66 16.57
CA GLY A 110 -1.93 -2.37 15.22
C GLY A 110 -2.98 -1.90 14.20
N MET A 111 -4.27 -1.88 14.56
CA MET A 111 -5.32 -1.26 13.75
C MET A 111 -5.32 0.25 13.94
N PRO A 112 -5.35 1.05 12.86
CA PRO A 112 -5.43 2.50 12.96
C PRO A 112 -6.80 2.93 13.49
N ILE A 113 -6.80 3.85 14.45
CA ILE A 113 -7.99 4.56 14.92
C ILE A 113 -8.09 5.88 14.14
N VAL A 114 -9.23 6.09 13.51
CA VAL A 114 -9.51 7.24 12.65
C VAL A 114 -10.65 8.07 13.23
N GLY A 115 -10.33 9.27 13.69
CA GLY A 115 -11.30 10.28 14.10
C GLY A 115 -11.99 10.91 12.89
N THR A 116 -13.30 10.75 12.78
CA THR A 116 -14.09 11.25 11.65
C THR A 116 -15.55 11.56 12.03
N THR A 117 -16.41 11.79 11.04
CA THR A 117 -17.84 12.07 11.20
C THR A 117 -18.70 11.04 10.45
N ALA A 118 -19.96 10.92 10.86
CA ALA A 118 -20.94 9.99 10.28
C ALA A 118 -21.08 10.04 8.73
N PRO A 119 -21.01 11.23 8.07
CA PRO A 119 -21.03 11.31 6.61
C PRO A 119 -19.89 10.54 5.93
N LEU A 120 -18.68 10.51 6.50
CA LEU A 120 -17.61 9.68 5.94
C LEU A 120 -18.00 8.22 6.06
N VAL A 121 -18.32 7.76 7.27
CA VAL A 121 -18.62 6.35 7.58
C VAL A 121 -19.69 5.77 6.65
N THR A 122 -20.76 6.54 6.43
CA THR A 122 -21.95 6.09 5.68
C THR A 122 -21.99 6.58 4.23
N ASP A 123 -20.98 7.31 3.74
CA ASP A 123 -21.06 8.06 2.47
C ASP A 123 -22.39 8.82 2.36
N ASN A 124 -22.69 9.61 3.40
CA ASN A 124 -23.94 10.35 3.56
C ASN A 124 -25.20 9.47 3.38
N GLY A 125 -25.22 8.30 4.03
CA GLY A 125 -26.33 7.35 4.02
C GLY A 125 -26.35 6.35 2.85
N LYS A 126 -25.44 6.44 1.88
CA LYS A 126 -25.37 5.51 0.74
C LYS A 126 -24.77 4.15 1.11
N ARG A 127 -23.80 4.14 2.03
CA ARG A 127 -23.14 2.95 2.53
C ARG A 127 -23.89 2.43 3.77
N ARG A 128 -24.48 1.26 3.64
CA ARG A 128 -25.11 0.53 4.75
C ARG A 128 -24.04 -0.26 5.51
N LEU A 129 -24.15 -0.26 6.84
CA LEU A 129 -23.33 -1.11 7.70
C LEU A 129 -23.77 -2.56 7.57
N THR A 130 -22.82 -3.50 7.71
CA THR A 130 -23.11 -4.94 7.79
C THR A 130 -23.95 -5.24 9.03
N ALA A 131 -23.61 -4.61 10.15
CA ALA A 131 -24.30 -4.78 11.42
C ALA A 131 -24.26 -3.49 12.27
N GLY A 132 -25.24 -3.33 13.15
CA GLY A 132 -25.29 -2.22 14.10
C GLY A 132 -25.66 -0.87 13.47
N ARG A 133 -25.07 0.21 13.99
CA ARG A 133 -25.33 1.59 13.58
C ARG A 133 -24.06 2.43 13.61
N VAL A 134 -24.16 3.65 13.06
CA VAL A 134 -23.12 4.67 13.25
C VAL A 134 -23.10 5.17 14.70
N PHE A 135 -21.94 5.67 15.13
CA PHE A 135 -21.77 6.33 16.41
C PHE A 135 -22.66 7.57 16.56
N ASN A 136 -23.25 7.74 17.74
CA ASN A 136 -24.05 8.90 18.15
C ASN A 136 -23.43 9.62 19.35
N ASP A 137 -22.54 8.96 20.09
CA ASP A 137 -21.87 9.48 21.28
C ASP A 137 -20.34 9.43 21.13
N GLY A 138 -19.61 10.18 21.96
CA GLY A 138 -18.16 10.37 21.90
C GLY A 138 -17.35 9.09 22.09
N TYR A 139 -17.85 8.10 22.81
CA TYR A 139 -17.10 6.86 23.14
C TYR A 139 -17.65 5.63 22.42
N GLU A 140 -18.19 5.81 21.22
CA GLU A 140 -18.64 4.75 20.34
C GLU A 140 -17.70 4.59 19.13
N ALA A 141 -17.58 3.37 18.62
CA ALA A 141 -16.74 3.05 17.49
C ALA A 141 -17.50 2.25 16.42
N VAL A 142 -17.18 2.52 15.17
CA VAL A 142 -17.55 1.67 14.03
C VAL A 142 -16.29 1.02 13.50
N VAL A 143 -16.29 -0.29 13.31
CA VAL A 143 -15.10 -1.04 12.90
C VAL A 143 -15.25 -1.59 11.49
N GLY A 144 -14.13 -1.80 10.80
CA GLY A 144 -14.10 -2.56 9.56
C GLY A 144 -14.40 -4.05 9.77
N GLU A 145 -14.96 -4.71 8.76
CA GLU A 145 -15.32 -6.14 8.77
C GLU A 145 -14.14 -7.06 9.17
N HIS A 146 -12.91 -6.69 8.81
CA HIS A 146 -11.69 -7.46 9.06
C HIS A 146 -10.89 -6.96 10.26
N SER A 147 -11.50 -6.16 11.14
CA SER A 147 -10.90 -5.74 12.42
C SER A 147 -10.81 -6.88 13.45
N GLY A 148 -11.67 -7.90 13.32
CA GLY A 148 -11.81 -8.97 14.31
C GLY A 148 -12.61 -8.58 15.55
N LEU A 149 -13.11 -7.34 15.63
CA LEU A 149 -13.97 -6.85 16.72
C LEU A 149 -15.46 -7.07 16.42
N ALA A 150 -16.23 -7.39 17.44
CA ALA A 150 -17.67 -7.60 17.38
C ALA A 150 -18.46 -6.45 18.03
N LEU A 151 -19.77 -6.41 17.75
CA LEU A 151 -20.67 -5.46 18.40
C LEU A 151 -20.66 -5.65 19.93
N GLY A 152 -20.48 -4.56 20.66
CA GLY A 152 -20.41 -4.55 22.13
C GLY A 152 -18.99 -4.69 22.69
N ASP A 153 -17.99 -5.02 21.86
CA ASP A 153 -16.60 -5.08 22.31
C ASP A 153 -16.12 -3.72 22.78
N LYS A 154 -15.21 -3.74 23.76
CA LYS A 154 -14.64 -2.54 24.38
C LYS A 154 -13.13 -2.54 24.25
N PHE A 155 -12.56 -1.37 23.96
CA PHE A 155 -11.12 -1.21 23.82
C PHE A 155 -10.67 0.21 24.20
N SER A 156 -9.38 0.35 24.50
CA SER A 156 -8.74 1.62 24.81
C SER A 156 -7.69 1.96 23.74
N PRO A 157 -7.62 3.23 23.30
CA PRO A 157 -6.63 3.66 22.30
C PRO A 157 -5.23 3.76 22.93
N VAL A 158 -4.21 3.49 22.11
CA VAL A 158 -2.81 3.75 22.43
C VAL A 158 -2.28 4.78 21.44
N HIS A 159 -1.59 5.81 21.92
CA HIS A 159 -0.97 6.80 21.07
C HIS A 159 0.24 6.21 20.35
N GLY A 160 0.33 6.42 19.04
CA GLY A 160 1.39 5.82 18.22
C GLY A 160 1.29 4.30 18.09
N GLN A 161 2.12 3.74 17.23
CA GLN A 161 2.16 2.29 17.04
C GLN A 161 2.95 1.65 18.20
N ILE A 162 2.46 0.54 18.75
CA ILE A 162 3.16 -0.17 19.84
C ILE A 162 4.61 -0.47 19.39
N GLY A 163 5.59 0.11 20.09
CA GLY A 163 7.02 -0.02 19.78
C GLY A 163 7.69 1.22 19.17
N THR A 164 6.97 2.33 18.93
CA THR A 164 7.57 3.63 18.60
C THR A 164 7.87 4.45 19.86
N GLU A 165 8.94 5.25 19.87
CA GLU A 165 9.24 6.18 20.99
C GLU A 165 8.04 7.12 21.22
N GLY A 166 7.57 7.21 22.47
CA GLY A 166 6.41 8.04 22.87
C GLY A 166 5.05 7.33 22.88
N ALA A 167 5.00 5.99 22.73
CA ALA A 167 3.74 5.25 22.83
C ALA A 167 3.21 5.22 24.28
N HIS A 168 2.07 5.86 24.51
CA HIS A 168 1.40 5.91 25.79
C HIS A 168 -0.06 5.47 25.64
N ALA A 169 -0.56 4.67 26.59
CA ALA A 169 -1.99 4.37 26.66
C ALA A 169 -2.74 5.62 27.15
N HIS A 170 -3.88 5.92 26.56
CA HIS A 170 -4.78 6.93 27.11
C HIS A 170 -5.59 6.30 28.24
N ASP A 171 -5.09 6.42 29.47
CA ASP A 171 -5.80 5.97 30.67
C ASP A 171 -7.15 6.69 30.77
N GLY A 172 -8.23 5.93 30.98
CA GLY A 172 -9.59 6.45 31.17
C GLY A 172 -10.46 6.55 29.92
N VAL A 173 -9.95 6.22 28.73
CA VAL A 173 -10.73 6.25 27.48
C VAL A 173 -11.08 4.83 27.04
N THR A 174 -12.38 4.52 26.96
CA THR A 174 -12.87 3.22 26.49
C THR A 174 -13.95 3.42 25.45
N TYR A 175 -13.68 2.96 24.23
CA TYR A 175 -14.68 2.93 23.15
C TYR A 175 -15.50 1.65 23.20
N THR A 176 -16.77 1.72 22.80
CA THR A 176 -17.64 0.55 22.59
C THR A 176 -17.98 0.41 21.11
N VAL A 177 -17.82 -0.79 20.55
CA VAL A 177 -18.15 -1.06 19.14
C VAL A 177 -19.66 -1.12 18.95
N VAL A 178 -20.21 -0.25 18.10
CA VAL A 178 -21.65 -0.12 17.83
C VAL A 178 -22.04 -0.41 16.38
N GLY A 179 -21.06 -0.56 15.49
CA GLY A 179 -21.30 -0.82 14.08
C GLY A 179 -20.14 -1.53 13.39
N ILE A 180 -20.46 -2.28 12.33
CA ILE A 180 -19.50 -2.97 11.48
C ILE A 180 -19.72 -2.53 10.02
N LEU A 181 -18.66 -2.06 9.36
CA LEU A 181 -18.67 -1.67 7.95
C LEU A 181 -18.57 -2.89 7.04
N PRO A 182 -19.18 -2.86 5.84
CA PRO A 182 -18.95 -3.88 4.83
C PRO A 182 -17.51 -3.83 4.32
N ALA A 183 -16.94 -5.00 4.03
CA ALA A 183 -15.63 -5.11 3.41
C ALA A 183 -15.63 -4.51 2.00
N ASP A 184 -14.67 -3.64 1.72
CA ASP A 184 -14.42 -3.07 0.37
C ASP A 184 -13.00 -3.31 -0.14
N GLY A 185 -12.18 -4.05 0.61
CA GLY A 185 -10.82 -4.41 0.23
C GLY A 185 -9.80 -3.29 0.40
N SER A 186 -10.15 -2.23 1.13
CA SER A 186 -9.26 -1.12 1.47
C SER A 186 -8.73 -1.22 2.90
N ALA A 187 -7.88 -0.26 3.30
CA ALA A 187 -7.30 -0.18 4.65
C ALA A 187 -8.39 -0.04 5.72
N TRP A 188 -9.55 0.47 5.33
CA TRP A 188 -10.70 0.71 6.18
C TRP A 188 -11.37 -0.58 6.65
N ASP A 189 -11.13 -1.71 5.98
CA ASP A 189 -11.59 -3.02 6.45
C ASP A 189 -10.95 -3.43 7.79
N LYS A 190 -9.79 -2.86 8.13
CA LYS A 190 -9.08 -3.12 9.39
C LYS A 190 -9.03 -1.88 10.30
N ALA A 191 -9.69 -0.79 9.93
CA ALA A 191 -9.65 0.46 10.69
C ALA A 191 -10.77 0.52 11.73
N ILE A 192 -10.56 1.35 12.73
CA ILE A 192 -11.56 1.68 13.74
C ILE A 192 -11.92 3.16 13.58
N LEU A 193 -13.18 3.47 13.36
CA LEU A 193 -13.69 4.82 13.14
C LEU A 193 -14.38 5.32 14.40
N VAL A 194 -13.96 6.47 14.89
CA VAL A 194 -14.50 7.11 16.10
C VAL A 194 -14.90 8.56 15.79
N PRO A 195 -15.76 9.20 16.60
CA PRO A 195 -16.04 10.63 16.46
C PRO A 195 -14.76 11.45 16.59
N VAL A 196 -14.52 12.39 15.66
CA VAL A 196 -13.34 13.28 15.71
C VAL A 196 -13.25 14.08 17.02
N ASN A 197 -14.40 14.46 17.59
CA ASN A 197 -14.46 15.19 18.86
C ASN A 197 -13.91 14.35 20.03
N ALA A 198 -14.03 13.04 19.96
CA ALA A 198 -13.45 12.13 20.94
C ALA A 198 -11.93 12.18 20.87
N VAL A 199 -11.36 12.12 19.66
CA VAL A 199 -9.91 12.23 19.45
C VAL A 199 -9.37 13.57 19.97
N TRP A 200 -10.03 14.69 19.68
CA TRP A 200 -9.61 15.99 20.21
C TRP A 200 -9.64 16.03 21.74
N ARG A 201 -10.72 15.54 22.36
CA ARG A 201 -10.84 15.50 23.83
C ARG A 201 -9.76 14.66 24.48
N VAL A 202 -9.42 13.52 23.86
CA VAL A 202 -8.34 12.63 24.32
C VAL A 202 -6.96 13.32 24.26
N HIS A 203 -6.77 14.27 23.35
CA HIS A 203 -5.53 15.03 23.19
C HIS A 203 -5.57 16.44 23.81
N GLY A 204 -6.55 16.76 24.66
CA GLY A 204 -6.66 18.10 25.28
C GLY A 204 -6.88 19.24 24.26
N ILE A 205 -7.36 18.91 23.06
CA ILE A 205 -7.65 19.86 22.00
C ILE A 205 -9.10 20.33 22.16
N GLN A 206 -9.32 21.63 22.31
CA GLN A 206 -10.66 22.20 22.43
C GLN A 206 -11.40 22.08 21.08
N PRO A 207 -12.56 21.39 21.00
CA PRO A 207 -13.34 21.32 19.78
C PRO A 207 -13.76 22.71 19.27
N PRO A 208 -13.82 22.93 17.94
CA PRO A 208 -14.30 24.19 17.38
C PRO A 208 -15.76 24.42 17.79
N GLY A 209 -16.04 25.61 18.33
CA GLY A 209 -17.38 26.04 18.76
C GLY A 209 -17.68 25.86 20.26
N ASP A 210 -16.81 25.20 21.01
CA ASP A 210 -16.96 24.97 22.46
C ASP A 210 -16.22 26.08 23.25
N ALA A 211 -16.37 27.32 22.78
CA ALA A 211 -15.81 28.52 23.41
C ALA A 211 -16.79 29.02 24.48
N GLY A 212 -16.73 28.41 25.65
CA GLY A 212 -17.32 28.97 26.85
C GLY A 212 -17.96 27.94 27.74
N HIS A 213 -17.15 27.23 28.52
CA HIS A 213 -17.46 26.85 29.89
C HIS A 213 -16.14 26.58 30.60
N ASP A 214 -15.49 27.65 31.04
CA ASP A 214 -14.50 27.56 32.12
C ASP A 214 -15.25 27.04 33.34
N HIS A 215 -15.18 25.74 33.58
CA HIS A 215 -15.57 25.16 34.86
C HIS A 215 -14.50 25.54 35.87
N HIS A 216 -14.66 26.73 36.46
CA HIS A 216 -14.11 27.01 37.78
C HIS A 216 -14.81 26.06 38.76
N GLU A 217 -14.14 24.98 39.14
CA GLU A 217 -14.46 24.28 40.38
C GLU A 217 -13.92 25.16 41.52
N ASP A 218 -14.81 25.98 42.07
CA ASP A 218 -14.56 26.74 43.29
C ASP A 218 -14.47 25.74 44.47
N GLU A 219 -13.26 25.51 44.98
CA GLU A 219 -13.07 24.88 46.28
C GLU A 219 -13.53 25.84 47.39
N GLU A 220 -14.50 25.39 48.19
CA GLU A 220 -15.03 26.14 49.34
C GLU A 220 -13.96 26.45 50.40
N PRO A 221 -13.93 27.66 50.97
CA PRO A 221 -13.08 27.96 52.11
C PRO A 221 -13.82 27.67 53.43
N GLN A 222 -13.32 26.69 54.21
CA GLN A 222 -13.68 26.53 55.61
C GLN A 222 -12.52 26.97 56.52
N GLY A 223 -12.81 27.83 57.49
CA GLY A 223 -11.98 27.94 58.71
C GLY A 223 -11.65 29.36 59.16
N ALA A 224 -12.55 29.94 59.96
CA ALA A 224 -12.35 31.15 60.73
C ALA A 224 -11.29 30.99 61.84
N HIS A 225 -10.58 32.06 62.22
CA HIS A 225 -10.30 32.42 63.63
C HIS A 225 -9.84 33.89 63.75
N LYS A 226 -10.00 34.41 64.98
CA LYS A 226 -10.20 35.80 65.40
C LYS A 226 -8.93 36.46 65.98
N HIS A 227 -8.88 37.79 65.87
CA HIS A 227 -8.33 38.83 66.79
C HIS A 227 -6.96 38.66 67.47
N HIS A 228 -6.07 39.66 67.34
CA HIS A 228 -5.82 40.66 68.40
C HIS A 228 -4.83 41.77 67.98
N ASP A 229 -5.05 42.95 68.53
CA ASP A 229 -4.29 44.20 68.37
C ASP A 229 -2.95 44.24 69.13
N ASP A 230 -2.12 45.19 68.68
CA ASP A 230 -1.36 46.20 69.43
C ASP A 230 0.18 46.12 69.63
N ASP A 231 0.74 47.32 69.41
CA ASP A 231 1.91 47.99 70.01
C ASP A 231 3.39 47.70 69.62
N ARG A 232 3.94 48.70 68.88
CA ARG A 232 5.08 49.61 69.19
C ARG A 232 6.56 49.13 69.27
N HIS A 233 7.40 50.15 68.99
CA HIS A 233 8.85 50.36 69.17
C HIS A 233 9.70 50.04 67.92
N GLY A 234 10.68 50.84 67.51
CA GLY A 234 11.30 52.04 68.04
C GLY A 234 12.47 52.43 67.11
N ASP A 235 12.96 53.64 67.32
CA ASP A 235 13.83 54.49 66.50
C ASP A 235 15.26 53.95 66.22
N GLU A 236 15.95 54.70 65.34
CA GLU A 236 17.41 54.92 65.24
C GLU A 236 18.19 54.42 64.02
N ARG A 237 18.93 55.40 63.49
CA ARG A 237 19.81 55.44 62.32
C ARG A 237 21.22 55.06 62.76
N HIS A 238 22.05 54.49 61.88
CA HIS A 238 23.49 54.80 61.79
C HIS A 238 24.06 54.34 60.44
N ALA A 239 24.95 55.18 59.90
CA ALA A 239 25.78 54.96 58.72
C ALA A 239 27.06 54.19 59.10
N ASP A 240 27.62 53.39 58.18
CA ASP A 240 28.95 53.63 57.60
C ASP A 240 29.43 52.52 56.64
N GLU A 241 30.49 52.90 55.94
CA GLU A 241 31.19 52.40 54.75
C GLU A 241 31.76 50.96 54.70
N ARG A 242 31.70 50.39 53.48
CA ARG A 242 32.70 49.59 52.70
C ARG A 242 33.38 48.35 53.34
N HIS A 243 33.26 47.20 52.66
CA HIS A 243 34.32 46.54 51.84
C HIS A 243 33.98 45.05 51.53
N ASN A 244 33.92 44.75 50.22
CA ASN A 244 34.30 43.54 49.46
C ASN A 244 34.50 42.20 50.20
N HIS A 245 33.76 41.15 49.82
CA HIS A 245 34.25 39.97 49.06
C HIS A 245 33.20 38.84 49.01
N ASP A 246 32.88 38.47 47.77
CA ASP A 246 32.80 37.11 47.23
C ASP A 246 31.69 36.10 47.62
N GLU A 247 31.34 35.35 46.57
CA GLU A 247 30.58 34.10 46.49
C GLU A 247 29.05 34.17 46.52
N GLY A 248 28.51 34.09 45.30
CA GLY A 248 27.09 34.00 45.00
C GLY A 248 26.47 32.66 45.38
N HIS A 249 25.37 32.77 46.12
CA HIS A 249 24.28 31.81 46.09
C HIS A 249 22.98 32.61 46.03
N HIS A 250 22.58 32.99 44.82
CA HIS A 250 21.21 33.41 44.58
C HIS A 250 20.32 32.18 44.72
N ALA A 251 19.73 32.05 45.91
CA ALA A 251 18.47 31.36 46.09
C ALA A 251 17.41 32.19 45.37
N GLU A 252 17.22 31.91 44.07
CA GLU A 252 16.07 32.41 43.35
C GLU A 252 14.86 31.57 43.74
N GLU A 253 13.89 32.30 44.26
CA GLU A 253 12.53 31.88 44.55
C GLU A 253 11.99 31.07 43.37
N HIS A 254 11.56 29.84 43.65
CA HIS A 254 10.75 29.06 42.74
C HIS A 254 9.41 29.78 42.57
N GLU A 255 9.37 30.75 41.65
CA GLU A 255 8.14 31.27 41.07
C GLU A 255 7.38 30.09 40.44
N ARG A 256 6.13 30.00 40.86
CA ARG A 256 5.15 29.03 40.43
C ARG A 256 4.78 29.32 38.98
N ASP A 257 5.53 28.76 38.04
CA ASP A 257 5.06 28.64 36.66
C ASP A 257 4.09 27.45 36.60
N ALA A 258 2.84 27.72 37.04
CA ALA A 258 1.71 26.91 36.64
C ALA A 258 1.68 26.96 35.11
N ARG A 259 2.11 25.86 34.48
CA ARG A 259 1.94 25.64 33.05
C ARG A 259 0.44 25.74 32.76
N GLN A 260 0.02 26.93 32.36
CA GLN A 260 -1.22 27.14 31.67
C GLN A 260 -1.02 26.45 30.32
N GLU A 261 -1.41 25.17 30.28
CA GLU A 261 -1.37 24.34 29.10
C GLU A 261 -2.30 24.99 28.08
N HIS A 262 -1.74 25.86 27.24
CA HIS A 262 -2.47 26.56 26.20
C HIS A 262 -3.08 25.50 25.28
N ALA A 263 -4.38 25.26 25.44
CA ALA A 263 -5.15 24.36 24.59
C ALA A 263 -4.85 24.68 23.13
N HIS A 264 -4.22 23.74 22.43
CA HIS A 264 -3.91 23.92 21.02
C HIS A 264 -5.22 24.07 20.23
N PRO A 265 -5.36 25.08 19.36
CA PRO A 265 -6.57 25.25 18.56
C PRO A 265 -6.80 23.98 17.73
N ALA A 266 -8.05 23.52 17.66
CA ALA A 266 -8.39 22.31 16.92
C ALA A 266 -7.87 22.36 15.49
N GLY A 267 -7.15 21.30 15.13
CA GLY A 267 -6.66 21.07 13.79
C GLY A 267 -6.91 19.62 13.37
N VAL A 268 -6.88 19.40 12.06
CA VAL A 268 -7.01 18.06 11.47
C VAL A 268 -5.94 17.86 10.41
N PRO A 269 -5.37 16.65 10.27
CA PRO A 269 -4.30 16.43 9.31
C PRO A 269 -4.83 16.38 7.87
N ALA A 270 -6.07 15.90 7.69
CA ALA A 270 -6.74 15.85 6.41
C ALA A 270 -8.26 15.97 6.54
N ILE A 271 -8.90 16.47 5.49
CA ILE A 271 -10.36 16.53 5.31
C ILE A 271 -10.69 15.88 3.97
N VAL A 272 -11.55 14.87 3.99
CA VAL A 272 -12.14 14.28 2.79
C VAL A 272 -13.37 15.08 2.41
N VAL A 273 -13.48 15.44 1.15
CA VAL A 273 -14.57 16.25 0.61
C VAL A 273 -15.23 15.49 -0.53
N LYS A 274 -16.56 15.38 -0.47
CA LYS A 274 -17.39 14.89 -1.56
C LYS A 274 -18.03 16.07 -2.28
N PRO A 275 -17.60 16.42 -3.50
CA PRO A 275 -18.20 17.49 -4.28
C PRO A 275 -19.58 17.09 -4.81
N LYS A 276 -20.47 18.06 -5.05
CA LYS A 276 -21.78 17.82 -5.70
C LYS A 276 -21.67 17.57 -7.21
N SER A 277 -20.59 18.01 -7.84
CA SER A 277 -20.34 17.85 -9.28
C SER A 277 -18.85 17.83 -9.60
N ILE A 278 -18.49 17.29 -10.76
CA ILE A 278 -17.10 17.27 -11.25
C ILE A 278 -16.56 18.70 -11.38
N ALA A 279 -17.33 19.63 -11.95
CA ALA A 279 -16.92 21.04 -12.05
C ALA A 279 -16.69 21.67 -10.67
N GLY A 280 -17.57 21.39 -9.70
CA GLY A 280 -17.41 21.83 -8.32
C GLY A 280 -16.15 21.27 -7.65
N ALA A 281 -15.76 20.04 -7.98
CA ALA A 281 -14.52 19.42 -7.50
C ALA A 281 -13.27 20.22 -7.92
N TYR A 282 -13.18 20.61 -9.19
CA TYR A 282 -12.07 21.42 -9.71
C TYR A 282 -12.07 22.84 -9.14
N GLN A 283 -13.26 23.44 -8.94
CA GLN A 283 -13.37 24.74 -8.29
C GLN A 283 -12.90 24.69 -6.83
N LEU A 284 -13.33 23.69 -6.06
CA LEU A 284 -12.84 23.44 -4.70
C LEU A 284 -11.33 23.21 -4.67
N ARG A 285 -10.79 22.42 -5.60
CA ARG A 285 -9.34 22.20 -5.74
C ARG A 285 -8.58 23.51 -5.95
N SER A 286 -9.14 24.45 -6.72
CA SER A 286 -8.54 25.77 -6.92
C SER A 286 -8.67 26.68 -5.69
N LEU A 287 -9.79 26.63 -4.98
CA LEU A 287 -10.04 27.46 -3.79
C LEU A 287 -9.15 27.07 -2.61
N TYR A 288 -8.96 25.76 -2.39
CA TYR A 288 -8.16 25.20 -1.30
C TYR A 288 -6.73 24.85 -1.74
N ARG A 289 -6.17 25.62 -2.68
CA ARG A 289 -4.75 25.59 -3.04
C ARG A 289 -4.15 26.95 -2.67
N SER A 290 -3.77 27.08 -1.40
CA SER A 290 -3.29 28.33 -0.79
C SER A 290 -2.00 28.09 0.02
N ASN A 291 -1.48 29.12 0.67
CA ASN A 291 -0.31 28.99 1.56
C ASN A 291 -0.61 28.19 2.84
N GLN A 292 -1.90 27.93 3.15
CA GLN A 292 -2.31 27.20 4.35
C GLN A 292 -2.96 25.85 4.04
N THR A 293 -3.39 25.61 2.81
CA THR A 293 -4.11 24.39 2.43
C THR A 293 -3.68 23.90 1.05
N GLN A 294 -3.77 22.59 0.86
CA GLN A 294 -3.61 21.92 -0.41
C GLN A 294 -4.69 20.86 -0.55
N ALA A 295 -5.58 21.06 -1.51
CA ALA A 295 -6.50 20.02 -1.97
C ALA A 295 -5.76 19.04 -2.90
N VAL A 296 -6.18 17.80 -3.09
CA VAL A 296 -5.60 16.87 -4.07
C VAL A 296 -6.67 15.89 -4.52
N PHE A 297 -6.59 15.44 -5.78
CA PHE A 297 -7.38 14.31 -6.25
C PHE A 297 -6.56 13.04 -6.03
N PRO A 298 -6.97 12.11 -5.16
CA PRO A 298 -6.23 10.87 -4.91
C PRO A 298 -5.89 10.10 -6.18
N GLY A 299 -6.84 10.01 -7.13
CA GLY A 299 -6.61 9.39 -8.43
C GLY A 299 -5.50 10.04 -9.26
N GLU A 300 -5.37 11.38 -9.24
CA GLU A 300 -4.30 12.09 -9.94
C GLU A 300 -2.93 11.82 -9.31
N VAL A 301 -2.87 11.79 -7.98
CA VAL A 301 -1.65 11.46 -7.24
C VAL A 301 -1.21 10.02 -7.53
N LEU A 302 -2.13 9.07 -7.54
CA LEU A 302 -1.84 7.70 -7.94
C LEU A 302 -1.33 7.61 -9.38
N VAL A 303 -1.94 8.33 -10.33
CA VAL A 303 -1.47 8.37 -11.73
C VAL A 303 -0.04 8.91 -11.81
N LYS A 304 0.30 9.98 -11.06
CA LYS A 304 1.68 10.51 -10.98
C LYS A 304 2.66 9.51 -10.37
N LEU A 305 2.26 8.79 -9.32
CA LEU A 305 3.10 7.74 -8.72
C LEU A 305 3.34 6.60 -9.71
N TYR A 306 2.30 6.19 -10.42
CA TYR A 306 2.39 5.11 -11.41
C TYR A 306 3.06 5.53 -12.70
N SER A 307 3.12 6.82 -13.05
CA SER A 307 3.94 7.25 -14.18
C SER A 307 5.43 7.06 -13.88
N ILE A 308 5.87 7.38 -12.65
CA ILE A 308 7.25 7.12 -12.21
C ILE A 308 7.52 5.61 -12.17
N LEU A 309 6.56 4.80 -11.69
CA LEU A 309 6.69 3.34 -11.72
C LEU A 309 6.65 2.78 -13.15
N GLY A 310 5.96 3.45 -14.08
CA GLY A 310 5.90 3.10 -15.49
C GLY A 310 7.28 3.16 -16.16
N ASP A 311 8.10 4.14 -15.79
CA ASP A 311 9.49 4.21 -16.26
C ASP A 311 10.30 2.99 -15.77
N ILE A 312 10.07 2.56 -14.52
CA ILE A 312 10.69 1.35 -13.95
C ILE A 312 10.18 0.09 -14.67
N ARG A 313 8.90 0.02 -14.98
CA ARG A 313 8.32 -1.07 -15.75
C ARG A 313 9.00 -1.21 -17.11
N GLU A 314 9.24 -0.11 -17.81
CA GLU A 314 9.89 -0.16 -19.12
C GLU A 314 11.28 -0.81 -19.03
N LEU A 315 12.04 -0.46 -17.98
CA LEU A 315 13.33 -1.10 -17.69
C LEU A 315 13.19 -2.60 -17.37
N LEU A 316 12.18 -2.99 -16.59
CA LEU A 316 11.90 -4.39 -16.26
C LEU A 316 11.48 -5.18 -17.50
N VAL A 317 10.73 -4.57 -18.42
CA VAL A 317 10.39 -5.17 -19.72
C VAL A 317 11.64 -5.36 -20.56
N TYR A 318 12.53 -4.37 -20.65
CA TYR A 318 13.80 -4.54 -21.37
C TYR A 318 14.68 -5.64 -20.75
N LEU A 319 14.76 -5.70 -19.43
CA LEU A 319 15.48 -6.77 -18.73
C LEU A 319 14.84 -8.15 -18.99
N SER A 320 13.51 -8.21 -18.99
CA SER A 320 12.76 -9.43 -19.31
C SER A 320 13.03 -9.87 -20.74
N VAL A 321 12.95 -8.96 -21.71
CA VAL A 321 13.24 -9.27 -23.13
C VAL A 321 14.70 -9.71 -23.30
N GLY A 322 15.66 -9.05 -22.63
CA GLY A 322 17.06 -9.46 -22.64
C GLY A 322 17.29 -10.84 -22.04
N THR A 323 16.65 -11.14 -20.92
CA THR A 323 16.70 -12.46 -20.27
C THR A 323 16.06 -13.53 -21.15
N GLN A 324 14.92 -13.23 -21.78
CA GLN A 324 14.26 -14.13 -22.72
C GLN A 324 15.10 -14.38 -23.97
N ALA A 325 15.79 -13.36 -24.48
CA ALA A 325 16.71 -13.52 -25.61
C ALA A 325 17.89 -14.43 -25.23
N LEU A 326 18.49 -14.22 -24.04
CA LEU A 326 19.57 -15.07 -23.53
C LEU A 326 19.11 -16.53 -23.36
N VAL A 327 17.92 -16.74 -22.77
CA VAL A 327 17.31 -18.07 -22.67
C VAL A 327 17.02 -18.65 -24.05
N GLY A 328 16.53 -17.85 -24.99
CA GLY A 328 16.30 -18.27 -26.38
C GLY A 328 17.57 -18.76 -27.06
N VAL A 329 18.69 -18.04 -26.88
CA VAL A 329 20.02 -18.46 -27.36
C VAL A 329 20.48 -19.75 -26.68
N ALA A 330 20.33 -19.86 -25.35
CA ALA A 330 20.67 -21.06 -24.61
C ALA A 330 19.86 -22.27 -25.08
N VAL A 331 18.54 -22.11 -25.27
CA VAL A 331 17.64 -23.14 -25.80
C VAL A 331 18.04 -23.54 -27.22
N ALA A 332 18.38 -22.58 -28.09
CA ALA A 332 18.85 -22.87 -29.44
C ALA A 332 20.18 -23.65 -29.43
N MET A 333 21.12 -23.27 -28.56
CA MET A 333 22.40 -23.97 -28.40
C MET A 333 22.19 -25.40 -27.87
N VAL A 334 21.36 -25.57 -26.84
CA VAL A 334 21.02 -26.89 -26.31
C VAL A 334 20.32 -27.74 -27.37
N ALA A 335 19.43 -27.15 -28.16
CA ALA A 335 18.80 -27.83 -29.30
C ALA A 335 19.84 -28.31 -30.32
N VAL A 336 20.82 -27.47 -30.69
CA VAL A 336 21.91 -27.88 -31.60
C VAL A 336 22.74 -29.02 -31.01
N ILE A 337 23.07 -28.97 -29.72
CA ILE A 337 23.80 -30.04 -29.02
C ILE A 337 23.01 -31.35 -29.06
N HIS A 338 21.71 -31.30 -28.75
CA HIS A 338 20.82 -32.47 -28.82
C HIS A 338 20.74 -33.04 -30.24
N LEU A 339 20.70 -32.17 -31.24
CA LEU A 339 20.72 -32.58 -32.65
C LEU A 339 22.03 -33.24 -33.04
N ARG A 340 23.18 -32.72 -32.56
CA ARG A 340 24.50 -33.34 -32.79
C ARG A 340 24.58 -34.74 -32.19
N GLN A 341 24.09 -34.93 -30.97
CA GLN A 341 24.06 -36.24 -30.31
C GLN A 341 23.17 -37.26 -31.06
N ARG A 342 22.19 -36.79 -31.84
CA ARG A 342 21.22 -37.62 -32.58
C ARG A 342 21.55 -37.80 -34.06
N GLN A 343 22.70 -37.32 -34.53
CA GLN A 343 23.03 -37.37 -35.96
C GLN A 343 23.02 -38.79 -36.53
N LYS A 344 23.53 -39.78 -35.78
CA LYS A 344 23.53 -41.19 -36.22
C LYS A 344 22.11 -41.76 -36.34
N GLN A 345 21.21 -41.41 -35.42
CA GLN A 345 19.81 -41.85 -35.43
C GLN A 345 19.02 -41.20 -36.57
N ILE A 346 19.23 -39.89 -36.80
CA ILE A 346 18.63 -39.15 -37.90
C ILE A 346 19.13 -39.70 -39.25
N GLY A 347 20.41 -40.03 -39.35
CA GLY A 347 21.00 -40.69 -40.52
C GLY A 347 20.36 -42.06 -40.80
N ALA A 348 20.16 -42.87 -39.76
CA ALA A 348 19.49 -44.16 -39.87
C ALA A 348 18.02 -44.02 -40.30
N LEU A 349 17.25 -43.09 -39.69
CA LEU A 349 15.86 -42.82 -40.09
C LEU A 349 15.75 -42.44 -41.57
N ARG A 350 16.71 -41.66 -42.09
CA ARG A 350 16.77 -41.32 -43.52
C ARG A 350 17.12 -42.51 -44.39
N ALA A 351 18.02 -43.38 -43.94
CA ALA A 351 18.37 -44.61 -44.66
C ALA A 351 17.18 -45.57 -44.78
N PHE A 352 16.29 -45.59 -43.78
CA PHE A 352 15.02 -46.33 -43.82
C PHE A 352 13.88 -45.61 -44.57
N GLY A 353 14.16 -44.49 -45.25
CA GLY A 353 13.20 -43.83 -46.14
C GLY A 353 12.36 -42.71 -45.50
N ALA A 354 12.69 -42.23 -44.29
CA ALA A 354 11.96 -41.12 -43.69
C ALA A 354 12.06 -39.83 -44.55
N PRO A 355 10.93 -39.18 -44.90
CA PRO A 355 10.93 -37.99 -45.73
C PRO A 355 11.58 -36.81 -45.01
N ARG A 356 12.21 -35.91 -45.76
CA ARG A 356 12.95 -34.75 -45.22
C ARG A 356 12.08 -33.85 -44.33
N TYR A 357 10.84 -33.61 -44.74
CA TYR A 357 9.86 -32.85 -43.95
C TYR A 357 9.48 -33.58 -42.64
N GLY A 358 9.46 -34.92 -42.64
CA GLY A 358 9.15 -35.70 -41.45
C GLY A 358 10.17 -35.55 -40.34
N ILE A 359 11.46 -35.43 -40.70
CA ILE A 359 12.54 -35.20 -39.72
C ILE A 359 12.50 -33.78 -39.19
N PHE A 360 12.29 -32.80 -40.08
CA PHE A 360 12.09 -31.41 -39.66
C PHE A 360 10.91 -31.29 -38.68
N ALA A 361 9.74 -31.82 -39.04
CA ALA A 361 8.55 -31.77 -38.21
C ALA A 361 8.76 -32.51 -36.87
N LEU A 362 9.43 -33.67 -36.88
CA LEU A 362 9.76 -34.41 -35.65
C LEU A 362 10.60 -33.56 -34.69
N ILE A 363 11.68 -32.96 -35.19
CA ILE A 363 12.59 -32.12 -34.39
C ILE A 363 11.88 -30.87 -33.91
N TRP A 364 11.24 -30.15 -34.82
CA TRP A 364 10.60 -28.87 -34.53
C TRP A 364 9.46 -29.05 -33.52
N CYS A 365 8.58 -30.04 -33.71
CA CYS A 365 7.53 -30.35 -32.74
C CYS A 365 8.11 -30.79 -31.38
N GLY A 366 9.19 -31.58 -31.37
CA GLY A 366 9.87 -31.96 -30.14
C GLY A 366 10.41 -30.74 -29.36
N LEU A 367 11.12 -29.84 -30.03
CA LEU A 367 11.63 -28.62 -29.42
C LEU A 367 10.51 -27.65 -29.00
N MET A 368 9.50 -27.47 -29.86
CA MET A 368 8.36 -26.61 -29.58
C MET A 368 7.54 -27.11 -28.39
N SER A 369 7.39 -28.42 -28.22
CA SER A 369 6.72 -29.00 -27.06
C SER A 369 7.48 -28.77 -25.74
N LEU A 370 8.82 -28.77 -25.77
CA LEU A 370 9.63 -28.40 -24.61
C LEU A 370 9.48 -26.93 -24.24
N VAL A 371 9.53 -26.03 -25.23
CA VAL A 371 9.29 -24.59 -24.99
C VAL A 371 7.88 -24.36 -24.47
N SER A 372 6.87 -24.99 -25.08
CA SER A 372 5.48 -24.85 -24.65
C SER A 372 5.30 -25.34 -23.21
N ALA A 373 5.90 -26.47 -22.84
CA ALA A 373 5.87 -26.96 -21.46
C ALA A 373 6.54 -25.98 -20.48
N GLY A 374 7.72 -25.45 -20.84
CA GLY A 374 8.42 -24.45 -20.02
C GLY A 374 7.64 -23.15 -19.86
N VAL A 375 7.06 -22.63 -20.94
CA VAL A 375 6.25 -21.40 -20.90
C VAL A 375 4.99 -21.61 -20.07
N LEU A 376 4.24 -22.69 -20.27
CA LEU A 376 3.03 -22.99 -19.48
C LEU A 376 3.35 -23.18 -18.00
N LEU A 377 4.40 -23.94 -17.69
CA LEU A 377 4.85 -24.15 -16.31
C LEU A 377 5.33 -22.84 -15.69
N GLY A 378 6.07 -22.03 -16.45
CA GLY A 378 6.52 -20.70 -16.04
C GLY A 378 5.37 -19.74 -15.76
N THR A 379 4.35 -19.69 -16.64
CA THR A 379 3.15 -18.88 -16.39
C THR A 379 2.42 -19.33 -15.13
N GLY A 380 2.29 -20.64 -14.91
CA GLY A 380 1.70 -21.20 -13.68
C GLY A 380 2.47 -20.81 -12.42
N ILE A 381 3.81 -20.97 -12.44
CA ILE A 381 4.68 -20.56 -11.32
C ILE A 381 4.63 -19.05 -11.11
N GLY A 382 4.70 -18.25 -12.18
CA GLY A 382 4.65 -16.80 -12.12
C GLY A 382 3.33 -16.29 -11.53
N TYR A 383 2.21 -16.89 -11.93
CA TYR A 383 0.90 -16.59 -11.35
C TYR A 383 0.82 -16.96 -9.87
N ALA A 384 1.29 -18.16 -9.50
CA ALA A 384 1.33 -18.60 -8.11
C ALA A 384 2.23 -17.70 -7.24
N ALA A 385 3.40 -17.30 -7.76
CA ALA A 385 4.31 -16.38 -7.10
C ALA A 385 3.67 -15.00 -6.94
N ALA A 386 3.03 -14.45 -7.97
CA ALA A 386 2.32 -13.17 -7.88
C ALA A 386 1.19 -13.22 -6.83
N ARG A 387 0.42 -14.32 -6.77
CA ARG A 387 -0.60 -14.53 -5.74
C ARG A 387 -0.01 -14.61 -4.34
N ALA A 388 1.10 -15.33 -4.16
CA ALA A 388 1.77 -15.43 -2.86
C ALA A 388 2.29 -14.06 -2.40
N ILE A 389 2.92 -13.30 -3.29
CA ILE A 389 3.41 -11.95 -2.99
C ILE A 389 2.24 -11.01 -2.70
N ALA A 390 1.15 -11.10 -3.46
CA ALA A 390 -0.05 -10.29 -3.24
C ALA A 390 -0.64 -10.49 -1.83
N VAL A 391 -0.68 -11.72 -1.31
CA VAL A 391 -1.14 -11.99 0.07
C VAL A 391 -0.23 -11.31 1.08
N ILE A 392 1.09 -11.48 0.94
CA ILE A 392 2.08 -10.89 1.87
C ILE A 392 2.04 -9.35 1.82
N MET A 393 1.88 -8.76 0.63
CA MET A 393 1.85 -7.31 0.49
C MET A 393 0.50 -6.70 0.89
N SER A 394 -0.63 -7.38 0.70
CA SER A 394 -1.96 -6.84 1.07
C SER A 394 -2.05 -6.54 2.57
N GLU A 395 -1.29 -7.25 3.41
CA GLU A 395 -1.20 -6.96 4.85
C GLU A 395 -0.52 -5.61 5.15
N LYS A 396 0.46 -5.21 4.33
CA LYS A 396 1.28 -3.99 4.54
C LYS A 396 0.79 -2.79 3.75
N SER A 397 0.22 -3.01 2.57
CA SER A 397 -0.16 -1.94 1.65
C SER A 397 -1.47 -1.24 2.03
N GLY A 398 -2.31 -1.87 2.87
CA GLY A 398 -3.61 -1.33 3.24
C GLY A 398 -4.64 -1.45 2.11
N PHE A 399 -4.50 -2.39 1.19
CA PHE A 399 -5.52 -2.73 0.20
C PHE A 399 -5.25 -4.10 -0.40
N ILE A 400 -6.27 -4.72 -0.98
CA ILE A 400 -6.16 -6.01 -1.65
C ILE A 400 -5.51 -5.83 -3.02
N LEU A 401 -4.59 -6.73 -3.36
CA LEU A 401 -3.92 -6.79 -4.66
C LEU A 401 -4.60 -7.84 -5.58
N PRO A 402 -5.52 -7.44 -6.48
CA PRO A 402 -6.20 -8.37 -7.37
C PRO A 402 -5.25 -8.88 -8.46
N VAL A 403 -4.80 -10.12 -8.31
CA VAL A 403 -3.96 -10.81 -9.30
C VAL A 403 -4.85 -11.61 -10.27
N THR A 404 -5.01 -11.09 -11.47
CA THR A 404 -5.81 -11.68 -12.56
C THR A 404 -5.00 -11.78 -13.84
N LEU A 405 -5.18 -12.87 -14.58
CA LEU A 405 -4.65 -13.01 -15.93
C LEU A 405 -5.55 -12.25 -16.90
N GLU A 406 -4.96 -11.35 -17.67
CA GLU A 406 -5.66 -10.58 -18.69
C GLU A 406 -5.25 -10.98 -20.11
N TRP A 407 -5.94 -10.42 -21.09
CA TRP A 407 -5.66 -10.67 -22.50
C TRP A 407 -4.23 -10.32 -22.91
N GLU A 408 -3.63 -9.34 -22.24
CA GLU A 408 -2.24 -8.94 -22.49
C GLU A 408 -1.23 -10.02 -22.14
N ASP A 409 -1.48 -10.78 -21.06
CA ASP A 409 -0.59 -11.85 -20.60
C ASP A 409 -0.68 -13.06 -21.56
N ILE A 410 -1.89 -13.35 -22.05
CA ILE A 410 -2.12 -14.36 -23.10
C ILE A 410 -1.40 -13.94 -24.39
N ARG A 411 -1.56 -12.68 -24.81
CA ARG A 411 -0.86 -12.14 -26.00
C ARG A 411 0.65 -12.23 -25.86
N PHE A 412 1.19 -11.95 -24.69
CA PHE A 412 2.62 -12.10 -24.40
C PHE A 412 3.09 -13.56 -24.53
N VAL A 413 2.36 -14.51 -23.92
CA VAL A 413 2.67 -15.94 -24.03
C VAL A 413 2.63 -16.42 -25.49
N LEU A 414 1.60 -16.01 -26.25
CA LEU A 414 1.48 -16.35 -27.67
C LEU A 414 2.61 -15.76 -28.51
N LEU A 415 3.00 -14.51 -28.27
CA LEU A 415 4.12 -13.87 -28.95
C LEU A 415 5.44 -14.56 -28.62
N LEU A 416 5.66 -14.94 -27.36
CA LEU A 416 6.83 -15.69 -26.93
C LEU A 416 6.93 -17.04 -27.65
N LEU A 417 5.82 -17.77 -27.74
CA LEU A 417 5.76 -19.04 -28.48
C LEU A 417 5.97 -18.84 -29.98
N LEU A 418 5.45 -17.77 -30.57
CA LEU A 418 5.66 -17.45 -31.99
C LEU A 418 7.12 -17.12 -32.29
N VAL A 419 7.77 -16.31 -31.45
CA VAL A 419 9.20 -16.01 -31.58
C VAL A 419 10.03 -17.28 -31.41
N ALA A 420 9.71 -18.11 -30.42
CA ALA A 420 10.39 -19.38 -30.21
C ALA A 420 10.22 -20.33 -31.41
N ALA A 421 9.01 -20.44 -31.97
CA ALA A 421 8.74 -21.20 -33.18
C ALA A 421 9.66 -20.77 -34.33
N GLY A 422 9.84 -19.45 -34.52
CA GLY A 422 10.75 -18.86 -35.50
C GLY A 422 12.21 -19.21 -35.24
N VAL A 423 12.71 -18.97 -34.02
CA VAL A 423 14.10 -19.26 -33.64
C VAL A 423 14.42 -20.75 -33.80
N LEU A 424 13.50 -21.64 -33.42
CA LEU A 424 13.68 -23.10 -33.49
C LEU A 424 13.62 -23.66 -34.93
N THR A 425 13.18 -22.88 -35.91
CA THR A 425 13.27 -23.30 -37.32
C THR A 425 14.72 -23.47 -37.77
N LEU A 426 15.64 -22.61 -37.32
CA LEU A 426 17.06 -22.64 -37.70
C LEU A 426 17.75 -23.96 -37.34
N PRO A 427 17.78 -24.41 -36.06
CA PRO A 427 18.39 -25.68 -35.70
C PRO A 427 17.69 -26.87 -36.40
N ALA A 428 16.37 -26.83 -36.56
CA ALA A 428 15.63 -27.86 -37.30
C ALA A 428 16.02 -27.92 -38.79
N MET A 429 16.23 -26.77 -39.44
CA MET A 429 16.73 -26.69 -40.82
C MET A 429 18.20 -27.09 -40.95
N LEU A 430 19.05 -26.83 -39.95
CA LEU A 430 20.44 -27.28 -39.96
C LEU A 430 20.53 -28.81 -39.93
N ALA A 431 19.62 -29.49 -39.23
CA ALA A 431 19.50 -30.95 -39.28
C ALA A 431 19.08 -31.48 -40.67
N TYR A 432 18.28 -30.70 -41.41
CA TYR A 432 17.86 -31.02 -42.77
C TYR A 432 19.01 -31.04 -43.78
N ARG A 433 20.05 -30.21 -43.62
CA ARG A 433 21.12 -30.02 -44.63
C ARG A 433 22.28 -31.02 -44.58
N ARG A 434 22.46 -31.81 -43.50
CA ARG A 434 23.56 -32.80 -43.43
C ARG A 434 23.25 -34.06 -44.26
N SER A 435 24.22 -34.59 -45.00
CA SER A 435 24.02 -35.81 -45.80
C SER A 435 23.99 -37.07 -44.92
N PRO A 436 23.24 -38.13 -45.28
CA PRO A 436 23.22 -39.38 -44.52
C PRO A 436 24.60 -40.02 -44.38
N ALA A 437 25.42 -39.92 -45.44
CA ALA A 437 26.78 -40.43 -45.46
C ALA A 437 27.73 -39.66 -44.54
N ALA A 438 27.56 -38.33 -44.43
CA ALA A 438 28.33 -37.53 -43.48
C ALA A 438 27.89 -37.79 -42.02
N ALA A 439 26.58 -37.96 -41.79
CA ALA A 439 26.04 -38.23 -40.46
C ALA A 439 26.47 -39.58 -39.87
N LEU A 440 26.72 -40.59 -40.72
CA LEU A 440 27.19 -41.92 -40.29
C LEU A 440 28.71 -42.00 -40.08
N ARG A 441 29.50 -41.16 -40.77
CA ARG A 441 30.97 -41.12 -40.64
C ARG A 441 31.49 -40.33 -39.44
N GLY A 442 30.63 -39.57 -38.74
CA GLY A 442 31.00 -38.87 -37.51
C GLY A 442 31.94 -37.68 -37.68
N ALA A 443 32.04 -37.11 -38.89
CA ALA A 443 32.84 -35.92 -39.19
C ALA A 443 32.07 -34.61 -38.91
#